data_AF-A0ABD0QTN4-F1
#
_entry.id   AF-A0ABD0QTN4-F1
#
_cell.length_a   1.000
_cell.length_b   1.000
_cell.length_c   1.000
_cell.angle_alpha   90.00
_cell.angle_beta   90.00
_cell.angle_gamma   90.00
#
_symmetry.space_group_name_H-M   'P 1'
#
loop_
_entity.id
_entity.type
_entity.pdbx_description
1 polymer ?
#
loop_
_entity_poly.entity_id
_entity_poly.type
_entity_poly.pdbx_seq_one_letter_code
_entity_poly.pdbx_strand_id
1 'polypeptide(L)'
;MSQRSRAALQRYLFYCNRYMNHMQSLRFEHKLYAQVKQKMEEMQQHNMSWIEVQFLKKAVDVLCQCRSTLMFTYVFAFYLKKNNQSIIFE
;
A
#
# COMPACT_ATOMS: atom_id res chain seq x y z
N MET A 1 -5.89 27.01 -23.08
CA MET A 1 -4.86 26.45 -22.18
C MET A 1 -3.70 25.94 -23.00
N SER A 2 -2.45 26.28 -22.65
CA SER A 2 -1.26 25.79 -23.37
C SER A 2 -1.11 24.27 -23.24
N GLN A 3 -0.52 23.61 -24.24
CA GLN A 3 -0.25 22.17 -24.23
C GLN A 3 0.59 21.73 -23.01
N ARG A 4 1.51 22.60 -22.55
CA ARG A 4 2.33 22.39 -21.35
C ARG A 4 1.50 22.31 -20.07
N SER A 5 0.53 23.21 -19.91
CA SER A 5 -0.38 23.21 -18.76
C SER A 5 -1.23 21.93 -18.71
N ARG A 6 -1.69 21.45 -19.87
CA ARG A 6 -2.46 20.20 -19.97
C ARG A 6 -1.61 18.97 -19.60
N ALA A 7 -0.37 18.89 -20.10
CA ALA A 7 0.54 17.79 -19.78
C ALA A 7 0.90 17.74 -18.29
N ALA A 8 1.15 18.90 -17.66
CA ALA A 8 1.44 18.98 -16.23
C ALA A 8 0.26 18.49 -15.38
N LEU A 9 -0.97 18.88 -15.73
CA LEU A 9 -2.17 18.41 -15.05
C LEU A 9 -2.39 16.90 -15.21
N GLN A 10 -2.22 16.37 -16.42
CA GLN A 10 -2.33 14.92 -16.66
C GLN A 10 -1.32 14.13 -15.83
N ARG A 11 -0.08 14.62 -15.74
CA ARG A 11 0.94 14.02 -14.89
C ARG A 11 0.55 14.05 -13.42
N TYR A 12 0.04 15.18 -12.91
CA TYR A 12 -0.45 15.27 -11.54
C TYR A 12 -1.58 14.25 -11.27
N LEU A 13 -2.58 14.18 -12.15
CA LEU A 13 -3.70 13.25 -12.01
C LEU A 13 -3.23 11.79 -11.99
N PHE A 14 -2.22 11.43 -12.80
CA PHE A 14 -1.64 10.09 -12.83
C PHE A 14 -1.07 9.65 -11.47
N TYR A 15 -0.26 10.50 -10.83
CA TYR A 15 0.35 10.18 -9.53
C TYR A 15 -0.65 10.31 -8.39
N CYS A 16 -1.51 11.34 -8.42
CA CYS A 16 -2.54 11.56 -7.41
C CYS A 16 -3.55 10.41 -7.37
N ASN A 17 -4.03 9.93 -8.53
CA ASN A 17 -4.95 8.79 -8.59
C ASN A 17 -4.34 7.54 -7.95
N ARG A 18 -3.07 7.22 -8.23
CA ARG A 18 -2.39 6.05 -7.63
C ARG A 18 -2.20 6.19 -6.12
N TYR A 19 -1.78 7.36 -5.66
CA TYR A 19 -1.71 7.66 -4.23
C TYR A 19 -3.07 7.45 -3.55
N MET A 20 -4.13 8.05 -4.11
CA MET A 20 -5.48 7.97 -3.55
C MET A 20 -6.02 6.53 -3.56
N ASN A 21 -5.76 5.77 -4.62
CA ASN A 21 -6.15 4.37 -4.69
C ASN A 21 -5.44 3.55 -3.61
N HIS A 22 -4.12 3.73 -3.42
CA HIS A 22 -3.40 3.04 -2.36
C HIS A 22 -3.85 3.45 -0.95
N MET A 23 -4.17 4.74 -0.76
CA MET A 23 -4.76 5.21 0.50
C MET A 23 -6.11 4.53 0.78
N GLN A 24 -6.95 4.35 -0.24
CA GLN A 24 -8.21 3.63 -0.10
C GLN A 24 -7.99 2.14 0.15
N SER A 25 -7.07 1.50 -0.58
CA SER A 25 -6.69 0.10 -0.34
C SER A 25 -6.19 -0.12 1.08
N LEU A 26 -5.34 0.77 1.62
CA LEU A 26 -4.84 0.68 3.00
C LEU A 26 -5.97 0.73 4.03
N ARG A 27 -7.01 1.54 3.79
CA ARG A 27 -8.21 1.57 4.66
C ARG A 27 -8.96 0.25 4.65
N PHE A 28 -9.01 -0.47 3.52
CA PHE A 28 -9.61 -1.80 3.45
C PHE A 28 -8.72 -2.86 4.10
N GLU A 29 -7.40 -2.77 3.92
CA GLU A 29 -6.43 -3.66 4.56
C GLU A 29 -6.47 -3.53 6.09
N HIS A 30 -6.70 -2.33 6.65
CA HIS A 30 -6.92 -2.19 8.09
C HIS A 30 -8.15 -2.93 8.61
N LYS A 31 -9.18 -3.15 7.79
CA LYS A 31 -10.34 -3.96 8.18
C LYS A 31 -9.99 -5.46 8.27
N LEU A 32 -8.93 -5.89 7.57
CA LEU A 32 -8.47 -7.29 7.58
C LEU A 32 -7.98 -7.73 8.96
N TYR A 33 -7.52 -6.81 9.82
CA TYR A 33 -7.12 -7.14 11.20
C TYR A 33 -8.23 -7.82 11.99
N ALA A 34 -9.48 -7.37 11.84
CA ALA A 34 -10.62 -7.98 12.54
C ALA A 34 -10.87 -9.42 12.05
N GLN A 35 -10.81 -9.63 10.73
CA GLN A 35 -10.99 -10.94 10.11
C GLN A 35 -9.86 -11.90 10.47
N VAL A 36 -8.62 -11.41 10.48
CA VAL A 36 -7.46 -12.20 10.89
C VAL A 36 -7.51 -12.55 12.36
N LYS A 37 -7.94 -11.63 13.24
CA LYS A 37 -8.13 -11.94 14.66
C LYS A 37 -9.12 -13.10 14.85
N GLN A 38 -10.27 -13.03 14.21
CA GLN A 38 -11.25 -14.13 14.24
C GLN A 38 -10.63 -15.44 13.71
N LYS A 39 -9.87 -15.36 12.61
CA LYS A 39 -9.24 -16.56 12.04
C LYS A 39 -8.18 -17.17 12.97
N MET A 40 -7.42 -16.33 13.66
CA MET A 40 -6.45 -16.76 14.68
C MET A 40 -7.17 -17.48 15.82
N GLU A 41 -8.28 -16.94 16.33
CA GLU A 41 -9.09 -17.56 17.40
C GLU A 41 -9.64 -18.93 16.97
N GLU A 42 -10.17 -19.05 15.75
CA GLU A 42 -10.60 -20.33 15.17
C GLU A 42 -9.45 -21.35 15.10
N MET A 43 -8.27 -20.94 14.62
CA MET A 43 -7.11 -21.82 14.52
C MET A 43 -6.62 -22.28 15.90
N GLN A 44 -6.73 -21.41 16.92
CA GLN A 44 -6.40 -21.79 18.28
C GLN A 44 -7.37 -22.83 18.87
N GLN A 45 -8.66 -22.77 18.51
CA GLN A 45 -9.62 -23.82 18.85
C GLN A 45 -9.29 -25.17 18.19
N HIS A 46 -8.53 -25.16 17.09
CA HIS A 46 -8.06 -26.35 16.37
C HIS A 46 -6.62 -26.77 16.73
N ASN A 47 -6.23 -26.61 18.01
CA ASN A 47 -4.93 -27.05 18.57
C ASN A 47 -3.68 -26.28 18.09
N MET A 48 -3.81 -25.11 17.45
CA MET A 48 -2.66 -24.24 17.23
C MET A 48 -2.42 -23.34 18.44
N SER A 49 -1.17 -23.22 18.88
CA SER A 49 -0.80 -22.33 19.97
C SER A 49 -0.94 -20.85 19.59
N TRP A 50 -0.97 -19.98 20.61
CA TRP A 50 -0.98 -18.53 20.41
C TRP A 50 0.21 -18.01 19.58
N ILE A 51 1.36 -18.68 19.68
CA ILE A 51 2.59 -18.33 18.94
C ILE A 51 2.44 -18.73 17.47
N GLU A 52 1.91 -19.92 17.20
CA GLU A 52 1.75 -20.45 15.84
C GLU A 52 0.78 -19.64 14.99
N VAL A 53 -0.17 -18.90 15.58
CA VAL A 53 -1.11 -18.07 14.80
C VAL A 53 -0.60 -16.65 14.53
N GLN A 54 0.50 -16.21 15.15
CA GLN A 54 1.01 -14.83 15.00
C GLN A 54 1.44 -14.49 13.57
N PHE A 55 1.77 -15.48 12.73
CA PHE A 55 2.16 -15.23 11.34
C PHE A 55 1.05 -14.53 10.54
N LEU A 56 -0.23 -14.78 10.86
CA LEU A 56 -1.35 -14.14 10.17
C LEU A 56 -1.37 -12.64 10.44
N LYS A 57 -1.24 -12.24 11.70
CA LYS A 57 -1.12 -10.82 12.07
C LYS A 57 0.11 -10.20 11.39
N LYS A 58 1.26 -10.87 11.46
CA LYS A 58 2.50 -10.38 10.83
C LYS A 58 2.34 -10.19 9.32
N ALA A 59 1.61 -11.07 8.63
CA ALA A 59 1.32 -10.93 7.21
C ALA A 59 0.50 -9.66 6.92
N VAL A 60 -0.53 -9.37 7.72
CA VAL A 60 -1.32 -8.12 7.58
C VAL A 60 -0.50 -6.89 7.95
N ASP A 61 0.33 -6.95 8.99
CA ASP A 61 1.23 -5.87 9.38
C ASP A 61 2.15 -5.48 8.20
N VAL A 62 2.79 -6.48 7.56
CA VAL A 62 3.67 -6.29 6.40
C VAL A 62 2.88 -5.77 5.19
N LEU A 63 1.68 -6.30 4.92
CA LEU A 63 0.83 -5.84 3.83
C LEU A 63 0.52 -4.33 3.97
N CYS A 64 0.08 -3.90 5.15
CA CYS A 64 -0.23 -2.50 5.43
C CYS A 64 1.02 -1.62 5.30
N GLN A 65 2.17 -2.09 5.81
CA GLN A 65 3.44 -1.36 5.71
C GLN A 65 3.85 -1.17 4.25
N CYS A 66 3.83 -2.23 3.45
CA CYS A 66 4.15 -2.17 2.03
C CYS A 66 3.20 -1.24 1.28
N ARG A 67 1.89 -1.25 1.60
CA ARG A 67 0.92 -0.36 0.98
C ARG A 67 1.18 1.11 1.31
N SER A 68 1.54 1.41 2.56
CA SER A 68 1.94 2.76 2.98
C SER A 68 3.19 3.22 2.24
N THR A 69 4.23 2.38 2.18
CA THR A 69 5.45 2.68 1.41
C THR A 69 5.13 2.94 -0.07
N LEU A 70 4.36 2.05 -0.70
CA LEU A 70 3.95 2.17 -2.11
C LEU A 70 3.12 3.43 -2.38
N MET A 71 2.29 3.87 -1.43
CA MET A 71 1.57 5.13 -1.54
C MET A 71 2.55 6.31 -1.62
N PHE A 72 3.56 6.36 -0.73
CA PHE A 72 4.54 7.43 -0.71
C PHE A 72 5.58 7.36 -1.83
N THR A 73 5.83 6.19 -2.43
CA THR A 73 6.69 6.10 -3.61
C THR A 73 6.13 6.91 -4.79
N TYR A 74 4.80 7.02 -4.94
CA TYR A 74 4.19 7.90 -5.97
C TYR A 74 4.33 9.39 -5.66
N VAL A 75 4.33 9.78 -4.39
CA VAL A 75 4.62 11.17 -3.98
C VAL A 75 6.06 11.52 -4.34
N PHE A 76 7.00 10.64 -3.98
CA PHE A 76 8.41 10.77 -4.33
C PHE A 76 8.61 10.85 -5.85
N ALA A 77 8.02 9.91 -6.61
CA ALA A 77 8.15 9.84 -8.06
C ALA A 77 7.56 11.07 -8.78
N PHE A 78 6.52 11.69 -8.24
CA PHE A 78 5.98 12.93 -8.80
C PHE A 78 7.00 14.08 -8.77
N TYR A 79 7.85 14.17 -7.75
CA TYR A 79 8.89 15.20 -7.68
C TYR A 79 10.23 14.77 -8.27
N LEU A 80 10.39 13.48 -8.59
CA LEU A 80 11.63 12.93 -9.14
C LEU A 80 11.86 13.41 -10.58
N LYS A 81 13.06 13.97 -10.84
CA LYS A 81 13.52 14.29 -12.19
C LYS A 81 14.05 13.02 -12.86
N LYS A 82 13.63 12.78 -14.10
CA LYS A 82 14.02 11.59 -14.88
C LYS A 82 15.54 11.47 -15.03
N ASN A 83 16.10 10.32 -14.65
CA ASN A 83 17.52 9.95 -14.77
C ASN A 83 17.65 8.41 -14.73
N ASN A 84 18.88 7.88 -14.74
CA ASN A 84 19.09 6.42 -14.73
C ASN A 84 18.53 5.75 -13.46
N GLN A 85 18.61 6.42 -12.31
CA GLN A 85 18.12 5.89 -11.04
C GLN A 85 16.58 5.91 -10.97
N SER A 86 15.92 6.86 -11.62
CA SER A 86 14.45 6.86 -11.70
C SER A 86 13.92 5.67 -12.50
N ILE A 87 14.68 5.17 -13.48
CA ILE A 87 14.31 3.97 -14.26
C ILE A 87 14.49 2.70 -13.42
N ILE A 88 15.52 2.63 -12.57
CA ILE A 88 15.74 1.49 -11.67
C ILE A 88 14.67 1.42 -10.57
N PHE A 89 14.18 2.59 -10.15
CA PHE A 89 13.15 2.71 -9.12
C PHE A 89 11.75 2.31 -9.62
N GLU A 90 11.45 2.51 -10.91
CA GLU A 90 10.15 2.17 -11.54
C GLU A 90 10.03 0.68 -11.88
#